data_AF-A0A524FJQ3-F1
#
_entry.id   AF-A0A524FJQ3-F1
#
_cell.length_a   1.000
_cell.length_b   1.000
_cell.length_c   1.000
_cell.angle_alpha   90.00
_cell.angle_beta   90.00
_cell.angle_gamma   90.00
#
_symmetry.space_group_name_H-M   'P 1'
#
loop_
_entity.id
_entity.type
_entity.pdbx_description
1 polymer ?
#
loop_
_entity_poly.entity_id
_entity_poly.type
_entity_poly.pdbx_seq_one_letter_code
_entity_poly.pdbx_strand_id
1 'polypeptide(L)'
;MGSYLKLDELFIRITMIISQFKNNIQAVYRLKSIIRKTEELKLYEISAKLLVQLGNISYRMNDWETAGESWNRASEYFYETDPEEYLNLSSILLLKAGQSYERAPQTKDLGKELILKSVMKINKFHELYGQEEKRAHQLISTEQFKAAAEKFLEISSYFRKSLDSIDEILSDVDSKDTILNAKARFIHFVAEYQTVSAICLVALGDKNEEKKIAELGQNSIELFQESISLMKEYLSPKKPDFDREVILRITFDTMLLAIVKRIMNFEETACNEYLLEDIEDNKALIKALKNSPYFKITKKIEKMGLRDSLNALLKVNLGHFEKIKNTLVSHFM
;
A
#
# COMPACT_ATOMS: atom_id res chain seq x y z
N MET A 1 25.01 16.92 -30.43
CA MET A 1 25.84 16.93 -29.20
C MET A 1 25.90 18.30 -28.53
N GLY A 2 26.27 19.40 -29.20
CA GLY A 2 26.37 20.73 -28.56
C GLY A 2 25.07 21.39 -28.06
N SER A 3 23.90 20.95 -28.54
CA SER A 3 22.58 21.41 -28.07
C SER A 3 22.08 20.68 -26.80
N TYR A 4 22.46 19.41 -26.62
CA TYR A 4 22.13 18.60 -25.44
C TYR A 4 22.88 19.10 -24.20
N LEU A 5 24.19 19.41 -24.36
CA LEU A 5 25.02 20.03 -23.31
C LEU A 5 24.43 21.35 -22.78
N LYS A 6 23.83 22.16 -23.66
CA LYS A 6 23.17 23.42 -23.26
C LYS A 6 21.88 23.19 -22.49
N LEU A 7 21.17 22.08 -22.75
CA LEU A 7 19.96 21.70 -22.02
C LEU A 7 20.29 21.17 -20.62
N ASP A 8 21.36 20.38 -20.48
CA ASP A 8 21.84 19.91 -19.18
C ASP A 8 22.34 21.07 -18.30
N GLU A 9 23.07 22.04 -18.86
CA GLU A 9 23.44 23.27 -18.14
C GLU A 9 22.22 24.10 -17.72
N LEU A 10 21.20 24.16 -18.56
CA LEU A 10 19.95 24.86 -18.25
C LEU A 10 19.20 24.13 -17.14
N PHE A 11 19.15 22.80 -17.18
CA PHE A 11 18.57 21.95 -16.15
C PHE A 11 19.31 22.11 -14.81
N ILE A 12 20.64 22.11 -14.82
CA ILE A 12 21.46 22.35 -13.62
C ILE A 12 21.16 23.74 -13.04
N ARG A 13 21.10 24.78 -13.89
CA ARG A 13 20.72 26.13 -13.44
C ARG A 13 19.31 26.19 -12.86
N ILE A 14 18.33 25.56 -13.50
CA ILE A 14 16.95 25.50 -12.99
C ILE A 14 16.92 24.78 -11.64
N THR A 15 17.61 23.64 -11.53
CA THR A 15 17.68 22.85 -10.29
C THR A 15 18.39 23.61 -9.16
N MET A 16 19.47 24.35 -9.46
CA MET A 16 20.16 25.23 -8.50
C MET A 16 19.28 26.38 -8.04
N ILE A 17 18.53 27.01 -8.95
CA ILE A 17 17.59 28.09 -8.60
C ILE A 17 16.48 27.53 -7.72
N ILE A 18 15.95 26.36 -8.06
CA ILE A 18 14.91 25.66 -7.30
C ILE A 18 15.38 25.27 -5.90
N SER A 19 16.60 24.74 -5.75
CA SER A 19 17.12 24.28 -4.46
C SER A 19 17.32 25.40 -3.45
N GLN A 20 17.50 26.65 -3.93
CA GLN A 20 17.59 27.85 -3.10
C GLN A 20 16.25 28.31 -2.53
N PHE A 21 15.12 27.82 -3.06
CA PHE A 21 13.79 28.25 -2.67
C PHE A 21 13.06 27.18 -1.84
N LYS A 22 13.28 27.18 -0.51
CA LYS A 22 12.38 26.44 0.40
C LYS A 22 11.00 27.10 0.41
N ASN A 23 9.96 26.37 -0.01
CA ASN A 23 8.54 26.77 0.05
C ASN A 23 8.16 28.01 -0.78
N ASN A 24 8.77 28.23 -1.96
CA ASN A 24 8.41 29.35 -2.83
C ASN A 24 7.39 28.94 -3.90
N ILE A 25 6.13 29.31 -3.69
CA ILE A 25 5.01 29.11 -4.64
C ILE A 25 5.35 29.67 -6.04
N GLN A 26 6.07 30.79 -6.13
CA GLN A 26 6.45 31.37 -7.43
C GLN A 26 7.45 30.49 -8.19
N ALA A 27 8.36 29.81 -7.48
CA ALA A 27 9.30 28.87 -8.10
C ALA A 27 8.56 27.64 -8.64
N VAL A 28 7.55 27.14 -7.91
CA VAL A 28 6.67 26.06 -8.36
C VAL A 28 5.92 26.46 -9.65
N TYR A 29 5.34 27.66 -9.72
CA TYR A 29 4.67 28.13 -10.94
C TYR A 29 5.61 28.27 -12.13
N ARG A 30 6.83 28.80 -11.91
CA ARG A 30 7.84 28.89 -12.97
C ARG A 30 8.25 27.51 -13.46
N LEU A 31 8.47 26.55 -12.55
CA LEU A 31 8.80 25.18 -12.90
C LEU A 31 7.68 24.50 -13.70
N LYS A 32 6.41 24.65 -13.29
CA LYS A 32 5.25 24.16 -14.04
C LYS A 32 5.21 24.74 -15.47
N SER A 33 5.51 26.02 -15.64
CA SER A 33 5.58 26.68 -16.95
C SER A 33 6.72 26.12 -17.84
N ILE A 34 7.90 25.89 -17.26
CA ILE A 34 9.04 25.31 -17.98
C ILE A 34 8.71 23.88 -18.42
N ILE A 35 8.15 23.05 -17.52
CA ILE A 35 7.73 21.67 -17.81
C ILE A 35 6.75 21.64 -18.99
N ARG A 36 5.73 22.50 -18.99
CA ARG A 36 4.79 22.60 -20.12
C ARG A 36 5.51 22.90 -21.43
N LYS A 37 6.50 23.80 -21.40
CA LYS A 37 7.27 24.15 -22.60
C LYS A 37 8.14 22.99 -23.10
N THR A 38 8.76 22.23 -22.20
CA THR A 38 9.56 21.06 -22.58
C THR A 38 8.67 19.93 -23.13
N GLU A 39 7.46 19.77 -22.62
CA GLU A 39 6.44 18.84 -23.15
C GLU A 39 5.94 19.25 -24.55
N GLU A 40 5.65 20.54 -24.76
CA GLU A 40 5.29 21.08 -26.10
C GLU A 40 6.40 20.83 -27.14
N LEU A 41 7.66 20.86 -26.70
CA LEU A 41 8.84 20.57 -27.53
C LEU A 41 9.16 19.07 -27.63
N LYS A 42 8.36 18.19 -27.00
CA LYS A 42 8.55 16.73 -26.95
C LYS A 42 9.90 16.29 -26.37
N LEU A 43 10.44 17.06 -25.42
CA LEU A 43 11.67 16.75 -24.70
C LEU A 43 11.35 15.89 -23.45
N TYR A 44 10.82 14.68 -23.66
CA TYR A 44 10.21 13.87 -22.59
C TYR A 44 11.15 13.54 -21.43
N GLU A 45 12.39 13.16 -21.68
CA GLU A 45 13.38 12.90 -20.63
C GLU A 45 13.63 14.12 -19.73
N ILE A 46 13.73 15.31 -20.34
CA ILE A 46 13.95 16.58 -19.62
C ILE A 46 12.70 16.95 -18.83
N SER A 47 11.52 16.81 -19.44
CA SER A 47 10.24 17.00 -18.76
C SER A 47 10.12 16.07 -17.55
N ALA A 48 10.49 14.79 -17.69
CA ALA A 48 10.48 13.81 -16.62
C ALA A 48 11.40 14.22 -15.46
N LYS A 49 12.65 14.60 -15.75
CA LYS A 49 13.61 15.08 -14.74
C LYS A 49 13.08 16.31 -13.99
N LEU A 50 12.46 17.26 -14.69
CA LEU A 50 11.85 18.45 -14.08
C LEU A 50 10.61 18.11 -13.25
N LEU A 51 9.77 17.18 -13.70
CA LEU A 51 8.62 16.67 -12.98
C LEU A 51 9.03 15.98 -11.67
N VAL A 52 10.14 15.21 -11.66
CA VAL A 52 10.68 14.64 -10.41
C VAL A 52 11.03 15.74 -9.41
N GLN A 53 11.65 16.82 -9.85
CA GLN A 53 11.97 17.97 -8.99
C GLN A 53 10.71 18.66 -8.46
N LEU A 54 9.71 18.87 -9.33
CA LEU A 54 8.42 19.42 -8.93
C LEU A 54 7.76 18.55 -7.86
N GLY A 55 7.72 17.23 -8.07
CA GLY A 55 7.15 16.29 -7.11
C GLY A 55 7.85 16.35 -5.75
N ASN A 56 9.19 16.39 -5.74
CA ASN A 56 9.97 16.52 -4.50
C ASN A 56 9.69 17.83 -3.74
N ILE A 57 9.49 18.95 -4.45
CA ILE A 57 9.17 20.24 -3.82
C ILE A 57 7.75 20.22 -3.26
N SER A 58 6.78 19.80 -4.08
CA SER A 58 5.37 19.72 -3.70
C SER A 58 5.16 18.82 -2.49
N TYR A 59 5.85 17.67 -2.45
CA TYR A 59 5.81 16.77 -1.30
C TYR A 59 6.31 17.46 -0.01
N ARG A 60 7.41 18.24 -0.08
CA ARG A 60 7.90 19.02 1.07
C ARG A 60 6.94 20.15 1.49
N MET A 61 6.11 20.62 0.58
CA MET A 61 5.09 21.64 0.83
C MET A 61 3.75 21.04 1.29
N ASN A 62 3.66 19.72 1.46
CA ASN A 62 2.42 18.97 1.71
C ASN A 62 1.35 19.13 0.61
N ASP A 63 1.75 19.52 -0.60
CA ASP A 63 0.92 19.52 -1.80
C ASP A 63 0.96 18.12 -2.42
N TRP A 64 0.28 17.19 -1.76
CA TRP A 64 0.31 15.75 -2.08
C TRP A 64 -0.23 15.44 -3.46
N GLU A 65 -1.23 16.19 -3.93
CA GLU A 65 -1.85 15.99 -5.24
C GLU A 65 -0.87 16.39 -6.36
N THR A 66 -0.24 17.57 -6.28
CA THR A 66 0.79 17.96 -7.26
C THR A 66 1.99 17.02 -7.19
N ALA A 67 2.37 16.55 -5.99
CA ALA A 67 3.46 15.59 -5.85
C ALA A 67 3.16 14.27 -6.55
N GLY A 68 1.97 13.72 -6.30
CA GLY A 68 1.45 12.51 -6.94
C GLY A 68 1.45 12.62 -8.46
N GLU A 69 0.84 13.67 -8.98
CA GLU A 69 0.71 13.92 -10.42
C GLU A 69 2.07 14.04 -11.10
N SER A 70 2.99 14.77 -10.47
CA SER A 70 4.31 15.00 -11.06
C SER A 70 5.11 13.71 -11.17
N TRP A 71 5.11 12.87 -10.13
CA TRP A 71 5.82 11.59 -10.16
C TRP A 71 5.15 10.57 -11.08
N ASN A 72 3.81 10.54 -11.15
CA ASN A 72 3.08 9.67 -12.07
C ASN A 72 3.44 10.00 -13.54
N ARG A 73 3.40 11.27 -13.92
CA ARG A 73 3.77 11.72 -15.27
C ARG A 73 5.25 11.51 -15.58
N ALA A 74 6.13 11.76 -14.61
CA ALA A 74 7.56 11.48 -14.77
C ALA A 74 7.81 9.99 -15.03
N SER A 75 7.09 9.12 -14.33
CA SER A 75 7.16 7.66 -14.53
C SER A 75 6.82 7.26 -15.96
N GLU A 76 5.77 7.85 -16.53
CA GLU A 76 5.33 7.59 -17.90
C GLU A 76 6.39 8.06 -18.91
N TYR A 77 6.84 9.31 -18.80
CA TYR A 77 7.83 9.87 -19.73
C TYR A 77 9.18 9.17 -19.70
N PHE A 78 9.68 8.77 -18.52
CA PHE A 78 10.90 7.97 -18.44
C PHE A 78 10.73 6.61 -19.11
N TYR A 79 9.62 5.94 -18.85
CA TYR A 79 9.36 4.63 -19.46
C TYR A 79 9.15 4.69 -20.97
N GLU A 80 8.51 5.74 -21.48
CA GLU A 80 8.36 5.96 -22.93
C GLU A 80 9.68 6.30 -23.62
N THR A 81 10.61 6.92 -22.90
CA THR A 81 11.93 7.32 -23.45
C THR A 81 12.84 6.10 -23.61
N ASP A 82 13.01 5.32 -22.55
CA ASP A 82 13.78 4.07 -22.58
C ASP A 82 13.23 3.11 -21.50
N PRO A 83 12.40 2.12 -21.88
CA PRO A 83 11.84 1.15 -20.95
C PRO A 83 12.89 0.29 -20.23
N GLU A 84 14.02 -0.01 -20.86
CA GLU A 84 15.05 -0.90 -20.31
C GLU A 84 15.91 -0.15 -19.30
N GLU A 85 16.32 1.08 -19.62
CA GLU A 85 17.10 1.94 -18.72
C GLU A 85 16.26 2.39 -17.51
N TYR A 86 15.01 2.79 -17.74
CA TYR A 86 14.21 3.47 -16.71
C TYR A 86 13.15 2.60 -16.02
N LEU A 87 13.14 1.28 -16.21
CA LEU A 87 12.14 0.39 -15.59
C LEU A 87 12.03 0.60 -14.07
N ASN A 88 13.16 0.57 -13.37
CA ASN A 88 13.22 0.68 -11.91
C ASN A 88 12.85 2.10 -11.46
N LEU A 89 13.41 3.13 -12.08
CA LEU A 89 13.10 4.52 -11.76
C LEU A 89 11.61 4.83 -11.97
N SER A 90 11.06 4.40 -13.12
CA SER A 90 9.64 4.53 -13.45
C SER A 90 8.75 3.88 -12.37
N SER A 91 9.15 2.72 -11.87
CA SER A 91 8.42 2.00 -10.82
C SER A 91 8.52 2.72 -9.47
N ILE A 92 9.71 3.18 -9.07
CA ILE A 92 9.90 3.99 -7.85
C ILE A 92 9.05 5.26 -7.89
N LEU A 93 8.95 5.91 -9.05
CA LEU A 93 8.13 7.12 -9.22
C LEU A 93 6.63 6.82 -9.08
N LEU A 94 6.13 5.70 -9.60
CA LEU A 94 4.75 5.26 -9.35
C LEU A 94 4.49 4.99 -7.87
N LEU A 95 5.44 4.36 -7.17
CA LEU A 95 5.33 4.11 -5.74
C LEU A 95 5.22 5.41 -4.94
N LYS A 96 6.09 6.38 -5.23
CA LYS A 96 6.06 7.71 -4.60
C LYS A 96 4.77 8.46 -4.93
N ALA A 97 4.31 8.36 -6.17
CA ALA A 97 3.05 8.95 -6.60
C ALA A 97 1.87 8.37 -5.80
N GLY A 98 1.80 7.06 -5.72
CA GLY A 98 0.74 6.35 -5.01
C GLY A 98 0.70 6.69 -3.52
N GLN A 99 1.85 6.70 -2.84
CA GLN A 99 1.96 7.11 -1.44
C GLN A 99 1.51 8.56 -1.20
N SER A 100 1.71 9.46 -2.18
CA SER A 100 1.26 10.85 -2.06
C SER A 100 -0.24 10.97 -2.22
N TYR A 101 -0.82 10.33 -3.24
CA TYR A 101 -2.26 10.37 -3.45
C TYR A 101 -3.06 9.77 -2.29
N GLU A 102 -2.53 8.79 -1.56
CA GLU A 102 -3.19 8.27 -0.36
C GLU A 102 -3.35 9.31 0.75
N ARG A 103 -2.46 10.32 0.79
CA ARG A 103 -2.57 11.44 1.72
C ARG A 103 -3.55 12.52 1.25
N ALA A 104 -3.99 12.47 0.00
CA ALA A 104 -4.95 13.38 -0.58
C ALA A 104 -6.37 12.75 -0.57
N PRO A 105 -7.35 13.32 0.15
CA PRO A 105 -8.68 12.71 0.30
C PRO A 105 -9.40 12.38 -1.01
N GLN A 106 -9.21 13.19 -2.06
CA GLN A 106 -9.92 13.04 -3.34
C GLN A 106 -9.32 11.96 -4.25
N THR A 107 -8.05 11.59 -4.06
CA THR A 107 -7.29 10.74 -4.98
C THR A 107 -6.76 9.47 -4.32
N LYS A 108 -7.23 9.16 -3.10
CA LYS A 108 -6.82 8.00 -2.33
C LYS A 108 -6.90 6.67 -3.10
N ASP A 109 -7.98 6.43 -3.84
CA ASP A 109 -8.18 5.19 -4.57
C ASP A 109 -7.17 5.02 -5.72
N LEU A 110 -6.83 6.13 -6.40
CA LEU A 110 -5.75 6.18 -7.39
C LEU A 110 -4.39 5.84 -6.76
N GLY A 111 -4.18 6.25 -5.51
CA GLY A 111 -2.95 5.96 -4.77
C GLY A 111 -2.66 4.47 -4.64
N LYS A 112 -3.67 3.68 -4.26
CA LYS A 112 -3.56 2.21 -4.17
C LYS A 112 -3.22 1.59 -5.53
N GLU A 113 -3.92 2.02 -6.57
CA GLU A 113 -3.70 1.52 -7.93
C GLU A 113 -2.27 1.76 -8.42
N LEU A 114 -1.71 2.94 -8.14
CA LEU A 114 -0.35 3.28 -8.55
C LEU A 114 0.73 2.49 -7.79
N ILE A 115 0.54 2.22 -6.50
CA ILE A 115 1.45 1.34 -5.73
C ILE A 115 1.39 -0.10 -6.27
N LEU A 116 0.22 -0.57 -6.67
CA LEU A 116 0.08 -1.88 -7.31
C LEU A 116 0.79 -1.88 -8.67
N LYS A 117 0.51 -0.87 -9.49
CA LYS A 117 1.11 -0.69 -10.83
C LYS A 117 2.64 -0.62 -10.75
N SER A 118 3.22 0.05 -9.75
CA SER A 118 4.68 0.17 -9.62
C SER A 118 5.37 -1.19 -9.58
N VAL A 119 4.85 -2.12 -8.78
CA VAL A 119 5.51 -3.42 -8.60
C VAL A 119 5.04 -4.45 -9.62
N MET A 120 3.82 -4.31 -10.12
CA MET A 120 3.34 -5.06 -11.29
C MET A 120 4.10 -4.72 -12.57
N LYS A 121 4.61 -3.50 -12.72
CA LYS A 121 5.40 -3.09 -13.89
C LYS A 121 6.72 -3.87 -13.98
N ILE A 122 7.33 -4.14 -12.84
CA ILE A 122 8.58 -4.92 -12.73
C ILE A 122 8.32 -6.40 -12.94
N ASN A 123 7.21 -6.91 -12.42
CA ASN A 123 6.85 -8.32 -12.50
C ASN A 123 5.93 -8.68 -13.70
N LYS A 124 5.57 -7.71 -14.54
CA LYS A 124 4.79 -7.83 -15.79
C LYS A 124 3.41 -8.53 -15.67
N PHE A 125 2.65 -8.33 -14.58
CA PHE A 125 1.35 -9.03 -14.39
C PHE A 125 0.11 -8.14 -14.17
N HIS A 126 0.19 -6.83 -14.40
CA HIS A 126 -0.86 -5.87 -14.01
C HIS A 126 -2.28 -6.23 -14.47
N GLU A 127 -2.45 -6.75 -15.68
CA GLU A 127 -3.77 -7.01 -16.28
C GLU A 127 -4.53 -8.20 -15.67
N LEU A 128 -3.81 -9.15 -15.07
CA LEU A 128 -4.42 -10.38 -14.56
C LEU A 128 -5.09 -10.15 -13.19
N TYR A 129 -4.49 -9.34 -12.31
CA TYR A 129 -4.97 -9.14 -10.93
C TYR A 129 -6.43 -8.70 -10.86
N GLY A 130 -6.81 -7.63 -11.57
CA GLY A 130 -8.18 -7.09 -11.48
C GLY A 130 -9.24 -8.03 -12.06
N GLN A 131 -8.86 -8.93 -12.98
CA GLN A 131 -9.74 -9.96 -13.51
C GLN A 131 -9.86 -11.15 -12.53
N GLU A 132 -8.74 -11.60 -11.98
CA GLU A 132 -8.70 -12.70 -11.01
C GLU A 132 -9.45 -12.35 -9.72
N GLU A 133 -9.32 -11.12 -9.20
CA GLU A 133 -10.08 -10.69 -8.01
C GLU A 133 -11.59 -10.71 -8.28
N LYS A 134 -12.04 -10.20 -9.43
CA LYS A 134 -13.46 -10.27 -9.84
C LYS A 134 -13.97 -11.70 -9.94
N ARG A 135 -13.16 -12.61 -10.50
CA ARG A 135 -13.49 -14.05 -10.58
C ARG A 135 -13.57 -14.68 -9.19
N ALA A 136 -12.61 -14.40 -8.31
CA ALA A 136 -12.59 -14.90 -6.94
C ALA A 136 -13.84 -14.45 -6.16
N HIS A 137 -14.24 -13.18 -6.32
CA HIS A 137 -15.50 -12.66 -5.77
C HIS A 137 -16.74 -13.40 -6.26
N GLN A 138 -16.84 -13.66 -7.57
CA GLN A 138 -17.96 -14.41 -8.14
C GLN A 138 -18.02 -15.82 -7.53
N LEU A 139 -16.88 -16.49 -7.39
CA LEU A 139 -16.79 -17.81 -6.78
C LEU A 139 -17.30 -17.81 -5.33
N ILE A 140 -16.88 -16.86 -4.49
CA ILE A 140 -17.44 -16.70 -3.13
C ILE A 140 -18.95 -16.50 -3.18
N SER A 141 -19.45 -15.61 -4.05
CA SER A 141 -20.89 -15.31 -4.14
C SER A 141 -21.77 -16.48 -4.58
N THR A 142 -21.16 -17.45 -5.26
CA THR A 142 -21.80 -18.72 -5.67
C THR A 142 -21.44 -19.89 -4.75
N GLU A 143 -20.86 -19.60 -3.57
CA GLU A 143 -20.47 -20.59 -2.55
C GLU A 143 -19.46 -21.64 -3.04
N GLN A 144 -18.75 -21.37 -4.12
CA GLN A 144 -17.66 -22.21 -4.64
C GLN A 144 -16.36 -21.94 -3.86
N PHE A 145 -16.39 -22.18 -2.55
CA PHE A 145 -15.33 -21.72 -1.65
C PHE A 145 -13.96 -22.35 -1.91
N LYS A 146 -13.90 -23.62 -2.36
CA LYS A 146 -12.62 -24.26 -2.70
C LYS A 146 -11.93 -23.56 -3.88
N ALA A 147 -12.68 -23.32 -4.96
CA ALA A 147 -12.18 -22.61 -6.13
C ALA A 147 -11.85 -21.15 -5.79
N ALA A 148 -12.66 -20.50 -4.95
CA ALA A 148 -12.37 -19.15 -4.46
C ALA A 148 -11.06 -19.11 -3.69
N ALA A 149 -10.82 -20.07 -2.78
CA ALA A 149 -9.60 -20.17 -2.01
C ALA A 149 -8.35 -20.30 -2.91
N GLU A 150 -8.41 -21.19 -3.90
CA GLU A 150 -7.33 -21.34 -4.89
C GLU A 150 -7.06 -20.04 -5.65
N LYS A 151 -8.11 -19.30 -6.02
CA LYS A 151 -7.97 -18.01 -6.71
C LYS A 151 -7.36 -16.92 -5.85
N PHE A 152 -7.76 -16.81 -4.58
CA PHE A 152 -7.11 -15.87 -3.65
C PHE A 152 -5.66 -16.25 -3.36
N LEU A 153 -5.36 -17.55 -3.28
CA LEU A 153 -3.98 -18.02 -3.15
C LEU A 153 -3.14 -17.67 -4.39
N GLU A 154 -3.69 -17.84 -5.59
CA GLU A 154 -3.05 -17.40 -6.84
C GLU A 154 -2.75 -15.90 -6.82
N ILE A 155 -3.75 -15.07 -6.45
CA ILE A 155 -3.57 -13.63 -6.29
C ILE A 155 -2.46 -13.30 -5.29
N SER A 156 -2.44 -13.97 -4.13
CA SER A 156 -1.41 -13.78 -3.10
C SER A 156 0.00 -14.10 -3.63
N SER A 157 0.13 -15.06 -4.55
CA SER A 157 1.41 -15.44 -5.14
C SER A 157 2.01 -14.33 -6.00
N TYR A 158 1.17 -13.52 -6.66
CA TYR A 158 1.61 -12.36 -7.42
C TYR A 158 2.22 -11.29 -6.51
N PHE A 159 1.61 -11.06 -5.34
CA PHE A 159 2.13 -10.17 -4.31
C PHE A 159 3.36 -10.72 -3.60
N ARG A 160 3.48 -12.04 -3.45
CA ARG A 160 4.66 -12.66 -2.86
C ARG A 160 5.88 -12.50 -3.75
N LYS A 161 5.77 -12.79 -5.05
CA LYS A 161 6.84 -12.51 -6.03
C LYS A 161 7.26 -11.04 -6.02
N SER A 162 6.27 -10.16 -5.92
CA SER A 162 6.48 -8.72 -5.79
C SER A 162 7.28 -8.35 -4.54
N LEU A 163 6.93 -8.95 -3.40
CA LEU A 163 7.64 -8.78 -2.13
C LEU A 163 9.08 -9.30 -2.21
N ASP A 164 9.29 -10.47 -2.82
CA ASP A 164 10.63 -11.08 -2.98
C ASP A 164 11.58 -10.18 -3.81
N SER A 165 11.03 -9.44 -4.78
CA SER A 165 11.78 -8.48 -5.60
C SER A 165 11.90 -7.08 -4.98
N ILE A 166 11.17 -6.77 -3.90
CA ILE A 166 10.96 -5.38 -3.48
C ILE A 166 12.26 -4.70 -3.05
N ASP A 167 13.22 -5.45 -2.49
CA ASP A 167 14.51 -4.89 -2.06
C ASP A 167 15.39 -4.44 -3.22
N GLU A 168 15.36 -5.17 -4.33
CA GLU A 168 16.03 -4.76 -5.56
C GLU A 168 15.39 -3.51 -6.16
N ILE A 169 14.05 -3.44 -6.13
CA ILE A 169 13.28 -2.29 -6.63
C ILE A 169 13.57 -1.03 -5.80
N LEU A 170 13.78 -1.21 -4.50
CA LEU A 170 13.95 -0.13 -3.54
C LEU A 170 15.41 0.20 -3.23
N SER A 171 16.38 -0.46 -3.89
CA SER A 171 17.82 -0.21 -3.65
C SER A 171 18.21 1.24 -3.85
N ASP A 172 17.56 1.91 -4.80
CA ASP A 172 17.85 3.30 -5.20
C ASP A 172 16.92 4.32 -4.51
N VAL A 173 16.16 3.89 -3.50
CA VAL A 173 15.25 4.75 -2.76
C VAL A 173 15.91 5.24 -1.46
N ASP A 174 16.33 6.49 -1.45
CA ASP A 174 16.95 7.11 -0.25
C ASP A 174 15.99 7.28 0.96
N SER A 175 14.69 7.07 0.77
CA SER A 175 13.67 7.30 1.80
C SER A 175 13.31 6.02 2.55
N LYS A 176 13.84 5.86 3.76
CA LYS A 176 13.46 4.79 4.70
C LYS A 176 11.94 4.69 4.90
N ASP A 177 11.26 5.84 4.98
CA ASP A 177 9.81 5.94 5.12
C ASP A 177 9.07 5.27 3.94
N THR A 178 9.49 5.57 2.70
CA THR A 178 8.91 4.98 1.49
C THR A 178 9.12 3.47 1.47
N ILE A 179 10.31 3.00 1.88
CA ILE A 179 10.66 1.57 1.93
C ILE A 179 9.77 0.83 2.93
N LEU A 180 9.74 1.28 4.20
CA LEU A 180 8.94 0.65 5.25
C LEU A 180 7.46 0.57 4.86
N ASN A 181 6.91 1.69 4.36
CA ASN A 181 5.51 1.78 3.98
C ASN A 181 5.17 0.87 2.79
N ALA A 182 6.05 0.79 1.78
CA ALA A 182 5.88 -0.09 0.64
C ALA A 182 5.92 -1.56 1.06
N LYS A 183 6.98 -1.98 1.76
CA LYS A 183 7.14 -3.36 2.25
C LYS A 183 5.93 -3.83 3.05
N ALA A 184 5.53 -3.05 4.06
CA ALA A 184 4.36 -3.36 4.88
C ALA A 184 3.09 -3.55 4.03
N ARG A 185 2.93 -2.79 2.94
CA ARG A 185 1.77 -2.90 2.05
C ARG A 185 1.76 -4.20 1.24
N PHE A 186 2.92 -4.63 0.74
CA PHE A 186 3.01 -5.89 0.01
C PHE A 186 2.79 -7.09 0.93
N ILE A 187 3.41 -7.06 2.11
CA ILE A 187 3.19 -8.05 3.17
C ILE A 187 1.71 -8.13 3.51
N HIS A 188 1.06 -6.97 3.72
CA HIS A 188 -0.38 -6.87 3.94
C HIS A 188 -1.19 -7.57 2.83
N PHE A 189 -0.94 -7.29 1.55
CA PHE A 189 -1.70 -7.92 0.47
C PHE A 189 -1.50 -9.44 0.42
N VAL A 190 -0.28 -9.92 0.64
CA VAL A 190 -0.03 -11.38 0.73
C VAL A 190 -0.86 -11.98 1.86
N ALA A 191 -0.77 -11.41 3.07
CA ALA A 191 -1.46 -11.92 4.25
C ALA A 191 -2.99 -11.82 4.14
N GLU A 192 -3.51 -10.72 3.59
CA GLU A 192 -4.95 -10.49 3.39
C GLU A 192 -5.55 -11.57 2.49
N TYR A 193 -4.96 -11.83 1.31
CA TYR A 193 -5.49 -12.84 0.39
C TYR A 193 -5.28 -14.27 0.89
N GLN A 194 -4.19 -14.55 1.61
CA GLN A 194 -4.00 -15.84 2.29
C GLN A 194 -5.05 -16.06 3.37
N THR A 195 -5.39 -15.02 4.12
CA THR A 195 -6.46 -15.04 5.12
C THR A 195 -7.82 -15.32 4.49
N VAL A 196 -8.16 -14.66 3.38
CA VAL A 196 -9.40 -14.95 2.64
C VAL A 196 -9.43 -16.39 2.17
N SER A 197 -8.33 -16.90 1.62
CA SER A 197 -8.22 -18.29 1.20
C SER A 197 -8.48 -19.23 2.37
N ALA A 198 -7.87 -18.99 3.53
CA ALA A 198 -8.09 -19.80 4.73
C ALA A 198 -9.55 -19.74 5.19
N ILE A 199 -10.18 -18.55 5.22
CA ILE A 199 -11.59 -18.38 5.58
C ILE A 199 -12.51 -19.15 4.63
N CYS A 200 -12.23 -19.13 3.32
CA CYS A 200 -13.01 -19.88 2.33
C CYS A 200 -12.88 -21.40 2.59
N LEU A 201 -11.69 -21.91 2.87
CA LEU A 201 -11.50 -23.32 3.19
C LEU A 201 -12.21 -23.72 4.50
N VAL A 202 -12.22 -22.83 5.50
CA VAL A 202 -12.99 -23.05 6.74
C VAL A 202 -14.48 -23.14 6.47
N ALA A 203 -15.02 -22.32 5.55
CA ALA A 203 -16.43 -22.35 5.16
C ALA A 203 -16.85 -23.69 4.53
N LEU A 204 -15.91 -24.47 3.96
CA LEU A 204 -16.21 -25.81 3.44
C LEU A 204 -16.56 -26.82 4.54
N GLY A 205 -16.03 -26.63 5.76
CA GLY A 205 -16.15 -27.63 6.84
C GLY A 205 -15.47 -28.97 6.55
N ASP A 206 -14.61 -29.04 5.52
CA ASP A 206 -13.90 -30.26 5.12
C ASP A 206 -12.62 -30.45 5.94
N LYS A 207 -12.58 -31.54 6.72
CA LYS A 207 -11.41 -31.90 7.55
C LYS A 207 -10.14 -32.13 6.73
N ASN A 208 -10.26 -32.49 5.45
CA ASN A 208 -9.10 -32.70 4.58
C ASN A 208 -8.31 -31.40 4.33
N GLU A 209 -8.93 -30.23 4.52
CA GLU A 209 -8.30 -28.93 4.31
C GLU A 209 -7.65 -28.38 5.59
N GLU A 210 -7.80 -29.03 6.76
CA GLU A 210 -7.29 -28.56 8.06
C GLU A 210 -5.80 -28.20 8.03
N LYS A 211 -4.96 -29.05 7.40
CA LYS A 211 -3.53 -28.79 7.27
C LYS A 211 -3.24 -27.52 6.47
N LYS A 212 -3.97 -27.32 5.36
CA LYS A 212 -3.78 -26.17 4.47
C LYS A 212 -4.30 -24.88 5.12
N ILE A 213 -5.43 -24.95 5.82
CA ILE A 213 -5.94 -23.86 6.67
C ILE A 213 -4.87 -23.46 7.68
N ALA A 214 -4.24 -24.44 8.34
CA ALA A 214 -3.24 -24.17 9.35
C ALA A 214 -1.97 -23.53 8.79
N GLU A 215 -1.47 -24.03 7.66
CA GLU A 215 -0.32 -23.44 6.97
C GLU A 215 -0.59 -22.00 6.53
N LEU A 216 -1.75 -21.74 5.91
CA LEU A 216 -2.13 -20.39 5.48
C LEU A 216 -2.34 -19.45 6.67
N GLY A 217 -2.95 -19.93 7.74
CA GLY A 217 -3.18 -19.17 8.96
C GLY A 217 -1.87 -18.77 9.65
N GLN A 218 -0.96 -19.72 9.85
CA GLN A 218 0.35 -19.45 10.46
C GLN A 218 1.17 -18.45 9.63
N ASN A 219 1.25 -18.67 8.32
CA ASN A 219 1.95 -17.76 7.42
C ASN A 219 1.34 -16.34 7.46
N SER A 220 0.00 -16.24 7.52
CA SER A 220 -0.68 -14.94 7.60
C SER A 220 -0.42 -14.23 8.93
N ILE A 221 -0.36 -14.97 10.05
CA ILE A 221 -0.03 -14.43 11.37
C ILE A 221 1.36 -13.78 11.34
N GLU A 222 2.36 -14.51 10.86
CA GLU A 222 3.76 -14.03 10.78
C GLU A 222 3.87 -12.77 9.91
N LEU A 223 3.22 -12.78 8.74
CA LEU A 223 3.20 -11.63 7.84
C LEU A 223 2.49 -10.42 8.47
N PHE A 224 1.35 -10.59 9.13
CA PHE A 224 0.70 -9.46 9.80
C PHE A 224 1.55 -8.89 10.93
N GLN A 225 2.23 -9.75 11.71
CA GLN A 225 3.17 -9.31 12.75
C GLN A 225 4.33 -8.50 12.16
N GLU A 226 4.90 -8.96 11.05
CA GLU A 226 5.93 -8.23 10.31
C GLU A 226 5.42 -6.88 9.79
N SER A 227 4.25 -6.84 9.14
CA SER A 227 3.63 -5.59 8.65
C SER A 227 3.41 -4.60 9.79
N ILE A 228 2.82 -5.05 10.90
CA ILE A 228 2.58 -4.21 12.09
C ILE A 228 3.90 -3.67 12.64
N SER A 229 4.95 -4.49 12.72
CA SER A 229 6.28 -4.08 13.20
C SER A 229 6.90 -2.99 12.33
N LEU A 230 6.89 -3.17 10.99
CA LEU A 230 7.36 -2.16 10.04
C LEU A 230 6.57 -0.85 10.17
N MET A 231 5.26 -0.95 10.41
CA MET A 231 4.40 0.22 10.59
C MET A 231 4.61 0.94 11.92
N LYS A 232 4.90 0.21 13.01
CA LYS A 232 5.34 0.78 14.29
C LYS A 232 6.63 1.56 14.08
N GLU A 233 7.62 0.97 13.40
CA GLU A 233 8.89 1.63 13.10
C GLU A 233 8.70 2.93 12.29
N TYR A 234 7.80 2.91 11.29
CA TYR A 234 7.45 4.10 10.51
C TYR A 234 6.79 5.21 11.36
N LEU A 235 5.90 4.84 12.29
CA LEU A 235 5.09 5.78 13.09
C LEU A 235 5.83 6.33 14.31
N SER A 236 6.67 5.53 14.97
CA SER A 236 7.38 5.89 16.21
C SER A 236 8.13 7.23 16.17
N PRO A 237 8.89 7.59 15.11
CA PRO A 237 9.61 8.85 15.06
C PRO A 237 8.72 10.07 14.71
N LYS A 238 7.45 9.87 14.34
CA LYS A 238 6.55 10.95 13.90
C LYS A 238 5.90 11.64 15.11
N LYS A 239 5.73 12.97 15.03
CA LYS A 239 5.05 13.80 16.05
C LYS A 239 4.00 14.69 15.38
N PRO A 240 2.97 15.09 16.13
CA PRO A 240 1.66 14.45 16.26
C PRO A 240 0.79 14.45 14.98
N ASP A 241 1.33 14.84 13.83
CA ASP A 241 0.61 14.80 12.54
C ASP A 241 0.75 13.41 11.90
N PHE A 242 0.10 12.42 12.53
CA PHE A 242 0.13 11.04 12.03
C PHE A 242 -0.72 10.93 10.77
N ASP A 243 -0.14 10.32 9.75
CA ASP A 243 -0.87 9.97 8.54
C ASP A 243 -2.06 9.05 8.90
N ARG A 244 -3.27 9.55 8.66
CA ARG A 244 -4.52 8.85 9.00
C ARG A 244 -4.61 7.49 8.31
N GLU A 245 -4.11 7.38 7.09
CA GLU A 245 -4.17 6.12 6.34
C GLU A 245 -3.22 5.07 6.90
N VAL A 246 -2.08 5.52 7.40
CA VAL A 246 -1.11 4.67 8.08
C VAL A 246 -1.69 4.15 9.40
N ILE A 247 -2.39 4.99 10.18
CA ILE A 247 -3.13 4.59 11.39
C ILE A 247 -4.24 3.58 11.07
N LEU A 248 -5.03 3.84 10.01
CA LEU A 248 -6.07 2.93 9.58
C LEU A 248 -5.49 1.59 9.14
N ARG A 249 -4.41 1.57 8.36
CA ARG A 249 -3.78 0.34 7.90
C ARG A 249 -3.24 -0.50 9.05
N ILE A 250 -2.41 0.06 9.93
CA ILE A 250 -1.82 -0.74 11.02
C ILE A 250 -2.90 -1.33 11.95
N THR A 251 -3.99 -0.58 12.19
CA THR A 251 -5.12 -1.08 12.98
C THR A 251 -5.99 -2.07 12.20
N PHE A 252 -6.05 -1.97 10.87
CA PHE A 252 -6.70 -2.95 9.99
C PHE A 252 -5.95 -4.29 9.99
N ASP A 253 -4.62 -4.26 9.84
CA ASP A 253 -3.75 -5.44 9.92
C ASP A 253 -3.89 -6.13 11.28
N THR A 254 -3.96 -5.34 12.35
CA THR A 254 -4.19 -5.86 13.72
C THR A 254 -5.56 -6.54 13.85
N MET A 255 -6.58 -6.01 13.17
CA MET A 255 -7.92 -6.63 13.16
C MET A 255 -7.92 -7.94 12.36
N LEU A 256 -7.26 -7.98 11.19
CA LEU A 256 -7.13 -9.21 10.40
C LEU A 256 -6.31 -10.27 11.17
N LEU A 257 -5.23 -9.88 11.84
CA LEU A 257 -4.46 -10.74 12.73
C LEU A 257 -5.36 -11.38 13.81
N ALA A 258 -6.23 -10.60 14.45
CA ALA A 258 -7.17 -11.12 15.44
C ALA A 258 -8.19 -12.09 14.82
N ILE A 259 -8.66 -11.83 13.60
CA ILE A 259 -9.55 -12.75 12.87
C ILE A 259 -8.84 -14.08 12.60
N VAL A 260 -7.62 -14.05 12.06
CA VAL A 260 -6.84 -15.26 11.75
C VAL A 260 -6.52 -16.04 13.01
N LYS A 261 -6.00 -15.40 14.07
CA LYS A 261 -5.72 -16.07 15.35
C LYS A 261 -6.98 -16.74 15.91
N ARG A 262 -8.16 -16.13 15.79
CA ARG A 262 -9.42 -16.75 16.22
C ARG A 262 -9.84 -17.94 15.36
N ILE A 263 -9.67 -17.87 14.05
CA ILE A 263 -9.95 -19.00 13.14
C ILE A 263 -9.03 -20.18 13.45
N MET A 264 -7.77 -19.87 13.75
CA MET A 264 -6.72 -20.85 14.06
C MET A 264 -6.77 -21.38 15.49
N ASN A 265 -7.68 -20.87 16.33
CA ASN A 265 -7.73 -21.12 17.77
C ASN A 265 -6.37 -20.92 18.46
N PHE A 266 -5.64 -19.88 18.04
CA PHE A 266 -4.32 -19.55 18.55
C PHE A 266 -4.46 -18.63 19.78
N GLU A 267 -4.11 -19.14 20.96
CA GLU A 267 -4.18 -18.43 22.23
C GLU A 267 -2.81 -17.84 22.60
N GLU A 268 -2.47 -16.73 21.98
CA GLU A 268 -1.26 -15.94 22.27
C GLU A 268 -1.59 -14.54 22.80
N THR A 269 -0.56 -13.72 23.06
CA THR A 269 -0.66 -12.27 23.31
C THR A 269 -1.75 -11.61 22.48
N ALA A 270 -2.56 -10.77 23.14
CA ALA A 270 -3.64 -10.06 22.46
C ALA A 270 -3.06 -9.18 21.35
N CYS A 271 -3.74 -9.12 20.21
CA CYS A 271 -3.29 -8.37 19.03
C CYS A 271 -3.21 -6.87 19.33
N ASN A 272 -4.13 -6.34 20.14
CA ASN A 272 -4.05 -4.96 20.60
C ASN A 272 -2.87 -4.71 21.56
N GLU A 273 -2.47 -5.70 22.35
CA GLU A 273 -1.29 -5.59 23.22
C GLU A 273 -0.03 -5.56 22.37
N TYR A 274 0.10 -6.50 21.42
CA TYR A 274 1.19 -6.54 20.45
C TYR A 274 1.33 -5.23 19.64
N LEU A 275 0.21 -4.65 19.21
CA LEU A 275 0.20 -3.35 18.52
C LEU A 275 0.77 -2.22 19.38
N LEU A 276 0.52 -2.25 20.69
CA LEU A 276 0.88 -1.17 21.62
C LEU A 276 2.23 -1.37 22.32
N GLU A 277 2.79 -2.57 22.25
CA GLU A 277 4.14 -2.90 22.72
C GLU A 277 5.17 -1.94 22.10
N ASP A 278 6.22 -1.57 22.81
CA ASP A 278 7.33 -0.69 22.35
C ASP A 278 6.95 0.76 21.94
N ILE A 279 5.68 1.16 22.09
CA ILE A 279 5.21 2.51 21.79
C ILE A 279 4.49 3.17 22.98
N GLU A 280 4.66 2.62 24.19
CA GLU A 280 3.96 2.99 25.42
C GLU A 280 4.15 4.48 25.77
N ASP A 281 5.33 5.02 25.47
CA ASP A 281 5.69 6.41 25.74
C ASP A 281 5.03 7.40 24.76
N ASN A 282 4.59 6.94 23.57
CA ASN A 282 3.96 7.80 22.57
C ASN A 282 2.44 7.90 22.77
N LYS A 283 2.02 8.60 23.83
CA LYS A 283 0.60 8.78 24.19
C LYS A 283 -0.27 9.34 23.05
N ALA A 284 0.30 10.19 22.20
CA ALA A 284 -0.42 10.77 21.06
C ALA A 284 -0.74 9.70 20.00
N LEU A 285 0.24 8.86 19.66
CA LEU A 285 0.05 7.73 18.75
C LEU A 285 -0.95 6.72 19.31
N ILE A 286 -0.81 6.33 20.58
CA ILE A 286 -1.74 5.41 21.25
C ILE A 286 -3.18 5.92 21.17
N LYS A 287 -3.40 7.22 21.39
CA LYS A 287 -4.72 7.84 21.27
C LYS A 287 -5.25 7.76 19.84
N ALA A 288 -4.41 8.01 18.83
CA ALA A 288 -4.80 7.90 17.42
C ALA A 288 -5.21 6.46 17.06
N LEU A 289 -4.40 5.46 17.45
CA LEU A 289 -4.68 4.04 17.23
C LEU A 289 -5.99 3.60 17.88
N LYS A 290 -6.20 3.94 19.17
CA LYS A 290 -7.43 3.57 19.91
C LYS A 290 -8.71 4.21 19.36
N ASN A 291 -8.60 5.33 18.66
CA ASN A 291 -9.73 6.00 18.03
C ASN A 291 -10.18 5.33 16.73
N SER A 292 -9.32 4.53 16.09
CA SER A 292 -9.64 3.80 14.87
C SER A 292 -10.84 2.85 15.06
N PRO A 293 -11.74 2.73 14.06
CA PRO A 293 -12.80 1.74 14.10
C PRO A 293 -12.25 0.31 14.21
N TYR A 294 -11.13 0.00 13.55
CA TYR A 294 -10.57 -1.34 13.52
C TYR A 294 -10.04 -1.78 14.88
N PHE A 295 -9.37 -0.90 15.63
CA PHE A 295 -8.94 -1.17 17.01
C PHE A 295 -10.11 -1.58 17.92
N LYS A 296 -11.26 -0.90 17.78
CA LYS A 296 -12.48 -1.21 18.54
C LYS A 296 -13.05 -2.58 18.18
N ILE A 297 -13.00 -2.95 16.90
CA ILE A 297 -13.41 -4.29 16.44
C ILE A 297 -12.47 -5.37 16.94
N THR A 298 -11.14 -5.18 16.84
CA THR A 298 -10.14 -6.09 17.39
C THR A 298 -10.41 -6.39 18.86
N LYS A 299 -10.63 -5.35 19.66
CA LYS A 299 -10.96 -5.49 21.09
C LYS A 299 -12.23 -6.28 21.33
N LYS A 300 -13.22 -6.16 20.43
CA LYS A 300 -14.47 -6.93 20.51
C LYS A 300 -14.24 -8.41 20.19
N ILE A 301 -13.48 -8.70 19.13
CA ILE A 301 -13.10 -10.07 18.73
C ILE A 301 -12.31 -10.77 19.85
N GLU A 302 -11.39 -10.06 20.48
CA GLU A 302 -10.59 -10.59 21.61
C GLU A 302 -11.47 -10.89 22.83
N LYS A 303 -12.46 -10.05 23.14
CA LYS A 303 -13.29 -10.21 24.35
C LYS A 303 -14.49 -11.13 24.21
N MET A 304 -15.15 -11.08 23.05
CA MET A 304 -16.43 -11.76 22.80
C MET A 304 -16.29 -12.89 21.78
N GLY A 305 -15.13 -13.03 21.12
CA GLY A 305 -14.95 -13.96 20.03
C GLY A 305 -15.39 -13.40 18.67
N LEU A 306 -15.03 -14.12 17.60
CA LEU A 306 -15.29 -13.71 16.22
C LEU A 306 -16.79 -13.70 15.90
N ARG A 307 -17.51 -14.77 16.28
CA ARG A 307 -18.94 -14.95 15.99
C ARG A 307 -19.81 -13.80 16.51
N ASP A 308 -19.61 -13.40 17.77
CA ASP A 308 -20.36 -12.31 18.40
C ASP A 308 -19.94 -10.91 17.90
N SER A 309 -18.82 -10.86 17.17
CA SER A 309 -18.27 -9.64 16.59
C SER A 309 -18.70 -9.42 15.13
N LEU A 310 -19.23 -10.42 14.43
CA LEU A 310 -19.63 -10.35 13.02
C LEU A 310 -20.59 -9.19 12.73
N ASN A 311 -21.62 -9.00 13.56
CA ASN A 311 -22.57 -7.88 13.45
C ASN A 311 -21.91 -6.50 13.57
N ALA A 312 -20.83 -6.39 14.35
CA ALA A 312 -20.08 -5.13 14.45
C ALA A 312 -19.14 -4.97 13.25
N LEU A 313 -18.53 -6.06 12.77
CA LEU A 313 -17.67 -6.08 11.59
C LEU A 313 -18.45 -5.64 10.32
N LEU A 314 -19.70 -6.07 10.15
CA LEU A 314 -20.57 -5.64 9.03
C LEU A 314 -20.78 -4.11 9.00
N LYS A 315 -20.79 -3.45 10.16
CA LYS A 315 -21.02 -2.00 10.26
C LYS A 315 -19.78 -1.16 9.95
N VAL A 316 -18.60 -1.77 9.89
CA VAL A 316 -17.35 -1.08 9.59
C VAL A 316 -17.02 -1.23 8.11
N ASN A 317 -16.75 -0.12 7.43
CA ASN A 317 -16.32 -0.11 6.02
C ASN A 317 -14.87 -0.59 5.92
N LEU A 318 -14.62 -1.65 5.15
CA LEU A 318 -13.27 -2.21 4.92
C LEU A 318 -12.69 -1.84 3.53
N GLY A 319 -13.21 -0.80 2.89
CA GLY A 319 -12.71 -0.31 1.60
C GLY A 319 -12.91 -1.34 0.47
N HIS A 320 -11.83 -1.70 -0.23
CA HIS A 320 -11.89 -2.69 -1.32
C HIS A 320 -12.40 -4.07 -0.84
N PHE A 321 -12.19 -4.38 0.44
CA PHE A 321 -12.54 -5.67 1.03
C PHE A 321 -14.02 -5.79 1.43
N GLU A 322 -14.80 -4.69 1.32
CA GLU A 322 -16.18 -4.61 1.80
C GLU A 322 -17.07 -5.71 1.21
N LYS A 323 -16.92 -6.00 -0.09
CA LYS A 323 -17.69 -7.07 -0.75
C LYS A 323 -17.31 -8.46 -0.25
N ILE A 324 -16.01 -8.75 -0.12
CA ILE A 324 -15.53 -10.04 0.41
C ILE A 324 -16.07 -10.24 1.82
N LYS A 325 -15.88 -9.23 2.68
CA LYS A 325 -16.36 -9.21 4.06
C LYS A 325 -17.86 -9.49 4.14
N ASN A 326 -18.68 -8.72 3.43
CA ASN A 326 -20.13 -8.87 3.52
C ASN A 326 -20.59 -10.26 3.09
N THR A 327 -20.05 -10.80 1.99
CA THR A 327 -20.41 -12.14 1.54
C THR A 327 -19.97 -13.23 2.52
N LEU A 328 -18.72 -13.20 3.00
CA LEU A 328 -18.22 -14.21 3.94
C LEU A 328 -18.91 -14.12 5.30
N VAL A 329 -19.08 -12.91 5.84
CA VAL A 329 -19.76 -12.73 7.14
C VAL A 329 -21.21 -13.21 7.07
N SER A 330 -21.93 -12.94 5.98
CA SER A 330 -23.30 -13.45 5.77
C SER A 330 -23.37 -14.98 5.75
N HIS A 331 -22.29 -15.67 5.38
CA HIS A 331 -22.24 -17.13 5.40
C HIS A 331 -22.01 -17.70 6.81
N PHE A 332 -21.29 -16.98 7.68
CA PHE A 332 -21.00 -17.42 9.05
C PHE A 332 -22.03 -16.97 10.11
N MET A 333 -22.96 -16.10 9.72
CA MET A 333 -24.08 -15.66 10.57
C MET A 333 -25.26 -16.60 10.43
#